data_AF-Q0C5J9-F1
#
_entry.id   AF-Q0C5J9-F1
#
_cell.length_a   1.000
_cell.length_b   1.000
_cell.length_c   1.000
_cell.angle_alpha   90.00
_cell.angle_beta   90.00
_cell.angle_gamma   90.00
#
_symmetry.space_group_name_H-M   'P 1'
#
loop_
_entity.id
_entity.type
_entity.pdbx_description
1 polymer ?
#
loop_
_entity_poly.entity_id
_entity_poly.type
_entity_poly.pdbx_seq_one_letter_code
_entity_poly.pdbx_strand_id
1 'polypeptide(L)'
;MIPEEKIQSTALDLEDILIAEREFLMAGRVREAAELSGEKLAALEAFENIFGARTPIAVSAPTRQLILDVIQLSEENAILLNAVRNGVRSLIARFEGPAGDAFVGSYRQGGSQIAFSNATGQYLKRV
;
A
#
# COMPACT_ATOMS: atom_id res chain seq x y z
N MET A 1 -16.04 9.66 -34.74
CA MET A 1 -15.53 10.59 -33.72
C MET A 1 -15.89 9.99 -32.38
N ILE A 2 -14.92 9.80 -31.48
CA ILE A 2 -15.22 9.33 -30.13
C ILE A 2 -15.93 10.48 -29.40
N PRO A 3 -17.11 10.23 -28.78
CA PRO A 3 -17.77 11.26 -27.99
C PRO A 3 -16.90 11.59 -26.77
N GLU A 4 -16.58 12.86 -26.57
CA GLU A 4 -15.87 13.33 -25.38
C GLU A 4 -16.58 12.91 -24.08
N GLU A 5 -17.91 12.87 -24.11
CA GLU A 5 -18.76 12.36 -23.02
C GLU A 5 -18.37 10.95 -22.58
N LYS A 6 -17.96 10.08 -23.52
CA LYS A 6 -17.56 8.72 -23.20
C LYS A 6 -16.21 8.67 -22.49
N ILE A 7 -15.29 9.57 -22.86
CA ILE A 7 -14.00 9.71 -22.18
C ILE A 7 -14.24 10.18 -20.75
N GLN A 8 -15.06 11.22 -20.58
CA GLN A 8 -15.42 11.77 -19.28
C GLN A 8 -16.08 10.71 -18.40
N SER A 9 -17.08 9.97 -18.89
CA SER A 9 -17.76 8.96 -18.09
C SER A 9 -16.79 7.88 -17.61
N THR A 10 -15.96 7.33 -18.50
CA THR A 10 -15.00 6.29 -18.09
C THR A 10 -13.89 6.80 -17.18
N ALA A 11 -13.52 8.07 -17.30
CA ALA A 11 -12.54 8.69 -16.42
C ALA A 11 -13.13 8.92 -15.01
N LEU A 12 -14.39 9.35 -14.91
CA LEU A 12 -15.11 9.47 -13.64
C LEU A 12 -15.30 8.12 -12.96
N ASP A 13 -15.70 7.08 -13.71
CA ASP A 13 -15.82 5.72 -13.17
C ASP A 13 -14.49 5.24 -12.58
N LEU A 14 -13.37 5.50 -13.27
CA LEU A 14 -12.04 5.15 -12.79
C LEU A 14 -11.62 6.01 -11.58
N GLU A 15 -11.96 7.30 -11.58
CA GLU A 15 -11.70 8.22 -10.47
C GLU A 15 -12.39 7.73 -9.18
N ASP A 16 -13.67 7.38 -9.25
CA ASP A 16 -14.44 6.89 -8.11
C ASP A 16 -13.82 5.64 -7.48
N ILE A 17 -13.38 4.69 -8.32
CA ILE A 17 -12.69 3.47 -7.86
C ILE A 17 -11.36 3.82 -7.18
N LEU A 18 -10.58 4.75 -7.74
CA LEU A 18 -9.32 5.18 -7.16
C LEU A 18 -9.52 5.94 -5.84
N ILE A 19 -10.57 6.73 -5.71
CA ILE A 19 -10.94 7.39 -4.45
C ILE A 19 -11.28 6.34 -3.39
N ALA A 20 -12.11 5.35 -3.71
CA ALA A 20 -12.45 4.26 -2.79
C ALA A 20 -11.22 3.44 -2.38
N GLU A 21 -10.33 3.12 -3.33
CA GLU A 21 -9.06 2.45 -3.04
C GLU A 21 -8.19 3.27 -2.08
N ARG A 22 -8.09 4.60 -2.30
CA ARG A 22 -7.35 5.51 -1.42
C ARG A 22 -7.89 5.47 0.00
N GLU A 23 -9.21 5.55 0.17
CA GLU A 23 -9.86 5.50 1.49
C GLU A 23 -9.55 4.18 2.21
N PHE A 24 -9.64 3.05 1.52
CA PHE A 24 -9.29 1.76 2.11
C PHE A 24 -7.81 1.67 2.49
N LEU A 25 -6.90 2.14 1.64
CA LEU A 25 -5.46 2.13 1.92
C LEU A 25 -5.10 3.05 3.11
N MET A 26 -5.70 4.24 3.18
CA MET A 26 -5.53 5.16 4.31
C MET A 26 -6.07 4.58 5.61
N ALA A 27 -7.16 3.82 5.55
CA ALA A 27 -7.73 3.12 6.71
C ALA A 27 -6.99 1.81 7.07
N GLY A 28 -5.96 1.41 6.31
CA GLY A 28 -5.26 0.13 6.50
C GLY A 28 -6.09 -1.10 6.13
N ARG A 29 -7.20 -0.93 5.40
CA ARG A 29 -8.14 -1.96 4.95
C ARG A 29 -7.70 -2.57 3.62
N VAL A 30 -6.55 -3.25 3.66
CA VAL A 30 -5.85 -3.75 2.46
C VAL A 30 -6.67 -4.80 1.71
N ARG A 31 -7.46 -5.61 2.43
CA ARG A 31 -8.30 -6.63 1.82
C ARG A 31 -9.37 -5.99 0.94
N GLU A 32 -10.05 -4.98 1.45
CA GLU A 32 -11.11 -4.26 0.74
C GLU A 32 -10.53 -3.48 -0.45
N ALA A 33 -9.35 -2.89 -0.29
CA ALA A 33 -8.61 -2.31 -1.43
C ALA A 33 -8.30 -3.38 -2.50
N ALA A 34 -7.92 -4.60 -2.10
CA ALA A 34 -7.63 -5.68 -3.04
C ALA A 34 -8.90 -6.19 -3.76
N GLU A 35 -10.05 -6.18 -3.10
CA GLU A 35 -11.34 -6.58 -3.69
C GLU A 35 -11.75 -5.65 -4.85
N LEU A 36 -11.30 -4.39 -4.86
CA LEU A 36 -11.50 -3.45 -5.97
C LEU A 36 -10.65 -3.75 -7.23
N SER A 37 -9.64 -4.64 -7.15
CA SER A 37 -8.69 -4.85 -8.26
C SER A 37 -9.36 -5.27 -9.57
N GLY A 38 -10.41 -6.09 -9.49
CA GLY A 38 -11.14 -6.55 -10.67
C GLY A 38 -11.92 -5.42 -11.35
N GLU A 39 -12.60 -4.60 -10.55
CA GLU A 39 -13.34 -3.43 -11.03
C GLU A 39 -12.40 -2.37 -11.61
N LYS A 40 -11.29 -2.09 -10.92
CA LYS A 40 -10.23 -1.18 -11.39
C LYS A 40 -9.65 -1.63 -12.73
N LEU A 41 -9.35 -2.92 -12.90
CA LEU A 41 -8.84 -3.44 -14.16
C LEU A 41 -9.85 -3.28 -15.29
N ALA A 42 -11.13 -3.61 -15.05
CA ALA A 42 -12.18 -3.45 -16.04
C ALA A 42 -12.38 -1.98 -16.46
N ALA A 43 -12.34 -1.05 -15.50
CA ALA A 43 -12.43 0.39 -15.76
C ALA A 43 -11.23 0.90 -16.56
N LEU A 44 -10.01 0.43 -16.23
CA LEU A 44 -8.79 0.74 -17.00
C LEU A 44 -8.88 0.22 -18.43
N GLU A 45 -9.30 -1.03 -18.63
CA GLU A 45 -9.49 -1.58 -19.97
C GLU A 45 -10.54 -0.79 -20.76
N ALA A 46 -11.65 -0.42 -20.13
CA ALA A 46 -12.68 0.41 -20.77
C ALA A 46 -12.13 1.79 -21.18
N PHE A 47 -11.33 2.42 -20.32
CA PHE A 47 -10.67 3.68 -20.58
C PHE A 47 -9.63 3.57 -21.72
N GLU A 48 -8.76 2.57 -21.68
CA GLU A 48 -7.74 2.33 -22.71
C GLU A 48 -8.34 2.02 -24.09
N ASN A 49 -9.43 1.23 -24.12
CA ASN A 49 -10.13 0.89 -25.34
C ASN A 49 -10.68 2.13 -26.08
N ILE A 50 -10.91 3.23 -25.37
CA ILE A 50 -11.30 4.50 -26.00
C ILE A 50 -10.12 5.09 -26.77
N PHE A 51 -8.90 5.01 -26.26
CA PHE A 51 -7.71 5.57 -26.92
C PHE A 51 -7.03 4.62 -27.93
N GLY A 52 -7.48 3.36 -28.03
CA GLY A 52 -6.92 2.35 -28.94
C GLY A 52 -6.99 2.72 -30.43
N ALA A 53 -7.89 3.62 -30.83
CA ALA A 53 -7.88 4.21 -32.16
C ALA A 53 -6.81 5.33 -32.20
N ARG A 54 -5.72 5.13 -32.97
CA ARG A 54 -4.57 6.05 -33.14
C ARG A 54 -4.89 7.39 -33.83
N THR A 55 -6.10 7.91 -33.65
CA THR A 55 -6.52 9.22 -34.09
C THR A 55 -6.34 10.23 -32.96
N PRO A 56 -5.70 11.38 -33.20
CA PRO A 56 -5.67 12.47 -32.23
C PRO A 56 -7.10 12.83 -31.79
N ILE A 57 -7.37 12.73 -30.50
CA ILE A 57 -8.65 13.11 -29.91
C ILE A 57 -8.50 14.52 -29.35
N ALA A 58 -9.27 15.46 -29.88
CA ALA A 58 -9.43 16.76 -29.25
C ALA A 58 -10.33 16.59 -28.02
N VAL A 59 -9.80 16.90 -26.84
CA VAL A 59 -10.53 16.91 -25.56
C VAL A 59 -10.54 18.33 -25.01
N SER A 60 -11.62 18.71 -24.34
CA SER A 60 -11.70 19.99 -23.64
C SER A 60 -10.70 20.07 -22.48
N ALA A 61 -10.42 21.29 -22.01
CA ALA A 61 -9.55 21.50 -20.87
C ALA A 61 -10.06 20.81 -19.58
N PRO A 62 -11.37 20.82 -19.24
CA PRO A 62 -11.89 20.06 -18.11
C PRO A 62 -11.65 18.56 -18.20
N THR A 63 -11.92 17.94 -19.35
CA THR A 63 -11.68 16.50 -19.56
C THR A 63 -10.19 16.15 -19.43
N ARG A 64 -9.32 17.03 -19.93
CA ARG A 64 -7.88 16.87 -19.76
C ARG A 64 -7.49 16.93 -18.28
N GLN A 65 -8.04 17.86 -17.52
CA GLN A 65 -7.76 17.99 -16.09
C GLN A 65 -8.21 16.73 -15.34
N LEU A 66 -9.41 16.23 -15.61
CA LEU A 66 -9.92 14.98 -15.02
C LEU A 66 -8.96 13.80 -15.25
N ILE A 67 -8.42 13.65 -16.46
CA ILE A 67 -7.44 12.59 -16.76
C ILE A 67 -6.15 12.79 -15.94
N LEU A 68 -5.69 14.02 -15.77
CA LEU A 68 -4.52 14.31 -14.94
C LEU A 68 -4.79 13.98 -13.46
N ASP A 69 -6.00 14.27 -12.98
CA ASP A 69 -6.40 13.98 -11.60
C ASP A 69 -6.45 12.45 -11.35
N VAL A 70 -6.97 11.67 -12.30
CA VAL A 70 -6.93 10.19 -12.28
C VAL A 70 -5.49 9.66 -12.22
N ILE A 71 -4.57 10.23 -13.01
CA ILE A 71 -3.15 9.87 -12.99
C ILE A 71 -2.55 10.16 -11.60
N GLN A 72 -2.79 11.36 -11.08
CA GLN A 72 -2.29 11.75 -9.76
C GLN A 72 -2.83 10.83 -8.65
N LEU A 73 -4.12 10.52 -8.64
CA LEU A 73 -4.73 9.58 -7.69
C LEU A 73 -4.10 8.19 -7.78
N SER A 74 -3.82 7.70 -8.98
CA SER A 74 -3.16 6.42 -9.19
C SER A 74 -1.75 6.40 -8.58
N GLU A 75 -0.99 7.49 -8.74
CA GLU A 75 0.35 7.65 -8.14
C GLU A 75 0.28 7.69 -6.61
N GLU A 76 -0.67 8.45 -6.04
CA GLU A 76 -0.92 8.51 -4.60
C GLU A 76 -1.25 7.14 -4.01
N ASN A 77 -2.14 6.37 -4.66
CA ASN A 77 -2.51 5.03 -4.22
C ASN A 77 -1.32 4.06 -4.28
N ALA A 78 -0.48 4.16 -5.31
CA ALA A 78 0.74 3.36 -5.40
C ALA A 78 1.71 3.65 -4.25
N ILE A 79 1.85 4.91 -3.83
CA ILE A 79 2.66 5.30 -2.67
C ILE A 79 2.08 4.69 -1.38
N LEU A 80 0.76 4.79 -1.17
CA LEU A 80 0.09 4.23 0.00
C LEU A 80 0.24 2.70 0.07
N LEU A 81 0.05 1.99 -1.05
CA LEU A 81 0.20 0.55 -1.10
C LEU A 81 1.65 0.11 -0.80
N ASN A 82 2.64 0.87 -1.28
CA ASN A 82 4.04 0.63 -0.93
C ASN A 82 4.31 0.85 0.56
N ALA A 83 3.72 1.87 1.17
CA ALA A 83 3.82 2.10 2.61
C ALA A 83 3.23 0.93 3.41
N VAL A 84 2.05 0.45 3.03
CA VAL A 84 1.42 -0.75 3.61
C VAL A 84 2.33 -1.97 3.49
N ARG A 85 2.89 -2.23 2.30
CA ARG A 85 3.80 -3.36 2.05
C ARG A 85 5.04 -3.30 2.94
N ASN A 86 5.61 -2.11 3.13
CA ASN A 86 6.76 -1.91 4.01
C ASN A 86 6.40 -2.16 5.48
N GLY A 87 5.21 -1.73 5.92
CA GLY A 87 4.67 -2.05 7.24
C GLY A 87 4.54 -3.55 7.48
N VAL A 88 3.94 -4.29 6.55
CA VAL A 88 3.80 -5.75 6.63
C VAL A 88 5.16 -6.44 6.70
N ARG A 89 6.12 -6.05 5.86
CA ARG A 89 7.49 -6.59 5.90
C ARG A 89 8.17 -6.37 7.25
N SER A 90 8.00 -5.17 7.83
CA SER A 90 8.54 -4.87 9.16
C SER A 90 7.92 -5.76 10.24
N LEU A 91 6.61 -6.01 10.17
CA LEU A 91 5.93 -6.91 11.10
C LEU A 91 6.44 -8.35 10.99
N ILE A 92 6.57 -8.87 9.77
CA ILE A 92 7.12 -10.21 9.53
C ILE A 92 8.54 -10.33 10.10
N ALA A 93 9.41 -9.34 9.84
CA ALA A 93 10.76 -9.32 10.39
C ALA A 93 10.79 -9.32 11.94
N ARG A 94 9.79 -8.73 12.60
CA ARG A 94 9.66 -8.80 14.07
C ARG A 94 9.24 -10.19 14.57
N PHE A 95 8.47 -10.94 13.79
CA PHE A 95 8.11 -12.33 14.11
C PHE A 95 9.23 -13.32 13.79
N GLU A 96 10.02 -13.05 12.76
CA GLU A 96 11.19 -13.87 12.36
C GLU A 96 12.44 -13.57 13.18
N GLY A 97 12.48 -12.41 13.84
CA GLY A 97 13.54 -12.05 14.77
C GLY A 97 13.63 -13.07 15.92
N PRO A 98 14.82 -13.64 16.21
CA PRO A 98 14.96 -14.60 17.29
C PRO A 98 14.48 -13.97 18.59
N ALA A 99 13.57 -14.63 19.30
CA ALA A 99 13.18 -14.29 20.67
C ALA A 99 14.35 -14.36 21.69
N GLY A 100 15.60 -14.49 21.23
CA GLY A 100 16.80 -14.76 22.02
C GLY A 100 17.62 -13.53 22.42
N ASP A 101 17.44 -12.37 21.81
CA ASP A 101 18.26 -11.17 22.08
C ASP A 101 17.49 -10.08 22.83
N ALA A 102 16.58 -10.47 23.72
CA ALA A 102 16.09 -9.58 24.76
C ALA A 102 17.23 -9.33 25.77
N PHE A 103 18.22 -8.50 25.42
CA PHE A 103 19.20 -8.00 26.39
C PHE A 103 18.49 -7.08 27.37
N VAL A 104 18.00 -7.63 28.49
CA VAL A 104 17.51 -6.82 29.61
C VAL A 104 18.73 -6.15 30.22
N GLY A 105 18.89 -4.86 29.94
CA GLY A 105 19.93 -4.03 30.53
C GLY A 105 19.78 -3.95 32.04
N SER A 106 20.39 -4.88 32.78
CA SER A 106 20.67 -4.64 34.19
C SER A 106 21.82 -3.64 34.25
N TYR A 107 21.50 -2.37 34.48
CA TYR A 107 22.51 -1.37 34.84
C TYR A 107 23.09 -1.72 36.21
N ARG A 108 24.10 -2.60 36.24
CA ARG A 108 25.11 -2.57 37.31
C ARG A 108 26.28 -1.73 36.83
N GLN A 109 26.91 -1.06 37.79
CA GLN A 109 27.94 -0.02 37.72
C GLN A 109 29.28 -0.47 37.07
N GLY A 110 29.22 -1.23 35.98
CA GLY A 110 30.40 -1.84 35.33
C GLY A 110 30.25 -2.17 33.83
N GLY A 111 29.12 -1.87 33.18
CA GLY A 111 29.06 -1.71 31.72
C GLY A 111 29.35 -2.94 30.83
N SER A 112 29.11 -4.18 31.27
CA SER A 112 29.11 -5.33 30.36
C SER A 112 27.70 -5.86 30.11
N GLN A 113 27.33 -6.00 28.83
CA GLN A 113 26.12 -6.67 28.39
C GLN A 113 26.33 -8.19 28.50
N ILE A 114 25.48 -8.89 29.25
CA ILE A 114 25.52 -10.35 29.39
C ILE A 114 24.31 -10.92 28.63
N ALA A 115 24.56 -11.83 27.69
CA ALA A 115 23.51 -12.56 26.99
C ALA A 115 22.75 -13.48 27.96
N PHE A 116 21.43 -13.63 27.77
CA PHE A 116 20.53 -14.38 28.67
C PHE A 116 21.01 -15.81 29.01
N SER A 117 21.67 -16.48 28.07
CA SER A 117 22.22 -17.83 28.24
C SER A 117 23.27 -17.92 29.36
N ASN A 118 23.99 -16.82 29.64
CA ASN A 118 25.06 -16.79 30.64
C ASN A 118 24.60 -16.22 32.00
N ALA A 119 23.37 -15.70 32.12
CA ALA A 119 22.84 -15.15 33.36
C ALA A 119 22.08 -16.16 34.23
N THR A 120 21.79 -17.36 33.71
CA THR A 120 21.19 -18.45 34.49
C THR A 120 22.26 -19.20 35.28
N GLY A 121 22.90 -18.47 36.20
CA GLY A 121 23.67 -19.08 37.28
C GLY A 121 22.77 -20.04 38.07
N GLN A 122 22.99 -21.34 37.89
CA GLN A 122 22.60 -22.42 38.79
C GLN A 122 21.29 -22.24 39.58
N TYR A 123 20.16 -22.11 38.89
CA TYR A 123 18.88 -22.41 39.55
C TYR A 123 18.72 -23.93 39.62
N LEU A 124 19.41 -24.54 40.58
CA LEU A 124 19.10 -25.89 41.05
C LEU A 124 17.66 -25.86 41.58
N LYS A 125 16.76 -26.48 40.83
CA LYS A 125 15.39 -26.78 41.27
C LYS A 125 15.47 -27.54 42.59
N ARG A 126 15.08 -26.92 43.71
CA ARG A 126 14.87 -27.66 44.97
C ARG A 126 13.72 -28.65 44.76
N VAL A 127 13.96 -29.88 45.22
CA VAL A 127 13.02 -31.01 45.28
C VAL A 127 11.74 -30.61 46.01
#